data_AF-A0A8B7P338-F1
#
_entry.id   AF-A0A8B7P338-F1
#
_cell.length_a   1.000
_cell.length_b   1.000
_cell.length_c   1.000
_cell.angle_alpha   90.00
_cell.angle_beta   90.00
_cell.angle_gamma   90.00
#
_symmetry.space_group_name_H-M   'P 1'
#
loop_
_entity.id
_entity.type
_entity.pdbx_description
1 polymer ?
#
loop_
_entity_poly.entity_id
_entity_poly.type
_entity_poly.pdbx_seq_one_letter_code
_entity_poly.pdbx_strand_id
1 'polypeptide(L)'
;MSTKPQNMPQVAKVKDKSPAEMQITAEQLLSEAKERELEIVPPPPRQKIADPKELQEYQLKKRRAFEDNIRKNRGNVSNWLKYSKWEEEQGEIRRAWSVYERALDVEHHNITLWLKYAEMEMRCKQVNHARNVWDRGVTILPQASQFWYKYTYMEEMLRNPAGARE
;
A
#
# COMPACT_ATOMS: atom_id res chain seq x y z
N MET A 1 15.81 32.73 63.38
CA MET A 1 14.45 32.33 62.95
C MET A 1 14.21 32.95 61.58
N SER A 2 14.21 32.15 60.51
CA SER A 2 14.07 32.63 59.14
C SER A 2 12.59 32.60 58.73
N THR A 3 12.00 33.77 58.50
CA THR A 3 10.58 33.91 58.14
C THR A 3 10.39 33.57 56.66
N LYS A 4 9.60 32.54 56.37
CA LYS A 4 9.24 32.19 54.97
C LYS A 4 8.34 33.29 54.39
N PRO A 5 8.56 33.75 53.15
CA PRO A 5 7.69 34.72 52.52
C PRO A 5 6.31 34.09 52.26
N GLN A 6 5.25 34.72 52.78
CA GLN A 6 3.87 34.35 52.49
C GLN A 6 3.54 34.75 51.05
N ASN A 7 3.15 33.76 50.24
CA ASN A 7 2.74 33.98 48.86
C ASN A 7 1.31 34.56 48.86
N MET A 8 1.18 35.86 48.59
CA MET A 8 -0.12 36.55 48.54
C MET A 8 -0.93 36.09 47.31
N PRO A 9 -2.25 35.88 47.43
CA PRO A 9 -3.09 35.48 46.31
C PRO A 9 -3.15 36.60 45.27
N GLN A 10 -2.85 36.30 44.00
CA GLN A 10 -2.94 37.31 42.94
C GLN A 10 -4.40 37.72 42.72
N VAL A 11 -4.70 39.00 42.90
CA VAL A 11 -6.00 39.61 42.59
C VAL A 11 -6.22 39.55 41.08
N ALA A 12 -7.38 39.03 40.64
CA ALA A 12 -7.70 38.89 39.23
C ALA A 12 -7.71 40.26 38.53
N LYS A 13 -6.89 40.42 37.47
CA LYS A 13 -6.85 41.65 36.67
C LYS A 13 -8.21 41.91 36.01
N VAL A 14 -8.69 43.15 36.10
CA VAL A 14 -9.88 43.62 35.38
C VAL A 14 -9.61 43.50 33.87
N LYS A 15 -10.48 42.79 33.16
CA LYS A 15 -10.34 42.60 31.70
C LYS A 15 -10.89 43.82 30.97
N ASP A 16 -10.11 44.36 30.04
CA ASP A 16 -10.58 45.38 29.11
C ASP A 16 -11.62 44.79 28.15
N LYS A 17 -12.66 45.56 27.83
CA LYS A 17 -13.78 45.20 26.96
C LYS A 17 -13.84 46.06 25.69
N SER A 18 -12.78 46.83 25.42
CA SER A 18 -12.60 47.52 24.15
C SER A 18 -12.69 46.53 22.96
N PRO A 19 -13.24 46.95 21.81
CA PRO A 19 -13.34 46.08 20.63
C PRO A 19 -11.93 45.71 20.13
N ALA A 20 -11.73 44.43 19.79
CA ALA A 20 -10.46 43.93 19.27
C ALA A 20 -10.21 44.46 17.84
N GLU A 21 -8.96 44.86 17.56
CA GLU A 21 -8.54 45.35 16.23
C GLU A 21 -8.63 44.26 15.16
N MET A 22 -8.27 43.02 15.51
CA MET A 22 -8.40 41.85 14.64
C MET A 22 -9.53 40.95 15.12
N GLN A 23 -10.48 40.71 14.22
CA GLN A 23 -11.56 39.76 14.46
C GLN A 23 -11.10 38.36 14.10
N ILE A 24 -11.34 37.41 15.00
CA ILE A 24 -11.00 36.00 14.76
C ILE A 24 -11.91 35.48 13.66
N THR A 25 -11.32 35.04 12.55
CA THR A 25 -12.06 34.46 11.41
C THR A 25 -12.14 32.94 11.53
N ALA A 26 -13.12 32.35 10.85
CA ALA A 26 -13.22 30.90 10.74
C ALA A 26 -11.97 30.28 10.08
N GLU A 27 -11.38 30.97 9.10
CA GLU A 27 -10.14 30.52 8.44
C GLU A 27 -8.96 30.46 9.41
N GLN A 28 -8.82 31.46 10.29
CA GLN A 28 -7.74 31.49 11.27
C GLN A 28 -7.86 30.31 12.26
N LEU A 29 -9.08 30.02 12.72
CA LEU A 29 -9.34 28.86 13.59
C LEU A 29 -9.02 27.53 12.89
N LEU A 30 -9.41 27.40 11.62
CA LEU A 30 -9.13 26.18 10.84
C LEU A 30 -7.64 26.02 10.51
N SER A 31 -6.93 27.11 10.23
CA SER A 31 -5.48 27.09 9.98
C SER A 31 -4.71 26.69 11.24
N GLU A 32 -5.04 27.30 12.39
CA GLU A 32 -4.40 26.94 13.67
C GLU A 32 -4.71 25.49 14.06
N ALA A 33 -5.95 25.03 13.84
CA ALA A 33 -6.32 23.63 14.08
C ALA A 33 -5.51 22.66 13.21
N LYS A 34 -5.27 23.01 11.93
CA LYS A 34 -4.46 22.22 11.01
C LYS A 34 -2.99 22.21 11.42
N GLU A 35 -2.41 23.36 11.78
CA GLU A 35 -0.99 23.48 12.19
C GLU A 35 -0.66 22.70 13.45
N ARG A 36 -1.63 22.51 14.35
CA ARG A 36 -1.43 21.70 15.56
C ARG A 36 -1.19 20.21 15.25
N GLU A 37 -1.59 19.73 14.07
CA GLU A 37 -1.32 18.38 13.56
C GLU A 37 -1.53 17.24 14.60
N LEU A 38 -2.50 17.40 15.50
CA LEU A 38 -2.61 16.55 16.72
C LEU A 38 -2.84 15.07 16.42
N GLU A 39 -3.36 14.75 15.23
CA GLU A 39 -3.65 13.38 14.78
C GLU A 39 -2.50 12.75 13.99
N ILE A 40 -1.50 13.54 13.58
CA ILE A 40 -0.38 13.04 12.77
C ILE A 40 0.60 12.34 13.71
N VAL A 41 0.59 11.01 13.64
CA VAL A 41 1.56 10.19 14.35
C VAL A 41 2.94 10.41 13.71
N PRO A 42 4.00 10.68 14.49
CA PRO A 42 5.34 10.83 13.93
C PRO A 42 5.76 9.56 13.20
N PRO A 43 6.49 9.67 12.08
CA PRO A 43 6.92 8.50 11.33
C PRO A 43 7.84 7.62 12.19
N PRO A 44 7.80 6.28 12.00
CA PRO A 44 8.68 5.38 12.73
C PRO A 44 10.15 5.67 12.44
N PRO A 45 11.06 5.46 13.41
CA PRO A 45 12.49 5.70 13.23
C PRO A 45 13.07 4.78 12.14
N ARG A 46 14.05 5.28 11.38
CA ARG A 46 14.73 4.51 10.33
C ARG A 46 15.61 3.42 10.96
N GLN A 47 15.14 2.18 10.95
CA GLN A 47 15.93 1.02 11.37
C GLN A 47 16.74 0.47 10.20
N LYS A 48 18.05 0.28 10.38
CA LYS A 48 18.89 -0.46 9.43
C LYS A 48 18.88 -1.93 9.85
N ILE A 49 18.62 -2.83 8.92
CA ILE A 49 18.62 -4.27 9.15
C ILE A 49 20.04 -4.77 8.87
N ALA A 50 20.71 -5.34 9.88
CA ALA A 50 22.08 -5.83 9.73
C ALA A 50 22.11 -7.36 9.58
N ASP A 51 21.29 -8.05 10.37
CA ASP A 51 21.36 -9.51 10.48
C ASP A 51 20.27 -10.23 9.68
N PRO A 52 20.54 -11.44 9.14
CA PRO A 52 19.52 -12.26 8.48
C PRO A 52 18.33 -12.60 9.38
N LYS A 53 18.55 -12.72 10.69
CA LYS A 53 17.48 -12.97 11.67
C LYS A 53 16.56 -11.77 11.83
N GLU A 54 17.11 -10.55 11.88
CA GLU A 54 16.34 -9.32 11.90
C GLU A 54 15.52 -9.14 10.61
N LEU A 55 16.11 -9.51 9.46
CA LEU A 55 15.40 -9.49 8.17
C LEU A 55 14.19 -10.43 8.19
N GLN A 56 14.35 -11.65 8.72
CA GLN A 56 13.26 -12.62 8.84
C GLN A 56 12.15 -12.12 9.78
N GLU A 57 12.51 -11.50 10.91
CA GLU A 57 11.53 -10.94 11.84
C GLU A 57 10.76 -9.77 11.21
N TYR A 58 11.46 -8.88 10.48
CA TYR A 58 10.84 -7.82 9.71
C TYR A 58 9.87 -8.38 8.66
N GLN A 59 10.29 -9.39 7.89
CA GLN A 59 9.45 -10.04 6.90
C GLN A 59 8.22 -10.69 7.53
N LEU A 60 8.38 -11.41 8.65
CA LEU A 60 7.27 -12.04 9.36
C LEU A 60 6.26 -11.01 9.87
N LYS A 61 6.73 -9.91 10.45
CA LYS A 61 5.88 -8.81 10.93
C LYS A 61 5.10 -8.17 9.79
N LYS A 62 5.75 -7.91 8.64
CA LYS A 62 5.11 -7.33 7.46
C LYS A 62 4.10 -8.29 6.84
N ARG A 63 4.44 -9.58 6.69
CA ARG A 63 3.52 -10.63 6.22
C ARG A 63 2.28 -10.72 7.09
N ARG A 64 2.45 -10.75 8.41
CA ARG A 64 1.33 -10.78 9.36
C ARG A 64 0.39 -9.58 9.15
N ALA A 65 0.95 -8.38 9.00
CA ALA A 65 0.14 -7.19 8.75
C ALA A 65 -0.65 -7.27 7.43
N PHE A 66 -0.05 -7.78 6.36
CA PHE A 66 -0.76 -7.99 5.10
C PHE A 66 -1.86 -9.05 5.21
N GLU A 67 -1.56 -10.21 5.81
CA GLU A 67 -2.54 -11.29 6.03
C GLU A 67 -3.70 -10.83 6.93
N ASP A 68 -3.42 -10.06 7.98
CA ASP A 68 -4.48 -9.50 8.83
C ASP A 68 -5.34 -8.48 8.07
N ASN A 69 -4.76 -7.67 7.19
CA ASN A 69 -5.50 -6.75 6.32
C ASN A 69 -6.39 -7.51 5.32
N ILE A 70 -5.89 -8.59 4.73
CA ILE A 70 -6.64 -9.47 3.84
C ILE A 70 -7.76 -10.18 4.61
N ARG A 71 -7.50 -10.63 5.84
CA ARG A 71 -8.52 -11.26 6.70
C ARG A 71 -9.64 -10.29 7.04
N LYS A 72 -9.31 -9.03 7.33
CA LYS A 72 -10.29 -7.97 7.60
C LYS A 72 -11.10 -7.58 6.37
N ASN A 73 -10.47 -7.53 5.20
CA ASN A 73 -11.10 -7.14 3.96
C ASN A 73 -10.62 -8.01 2.79
N ARG A 74 -11.28 -9.15 2.63
CA ARG A 74 -10.89 -10.18 1.65
C ARG A 74 -11.14 -9.76 0.20
N GLY A 75 -12.21 -9.01 -0.06
CA GLY A 75 -12.58 -8.55 -1.41
C GLY A 75 -11.74 -7.37 -1.94
N ASN A 76 -10.95 -6.72 -1.09
CA ASN A 76 -10.14 -5.59 -1.53
C ASN A 76 -8.87 -6.05 -2.27
N VAL A 77 -8.97 -6.08 -3.60
CA VAL A 77 -7.88 -6.45 -4.53
C VAL A 77 -6.63 -5.56 -4.34
N SER A 78 -6.76 -4.31 -3.88
CA SER A 78 -5.60 -3.46 -3.61
C SER A 78 -4.68 -4.03 -2.54
N ASN A 79 -5.24 -4.68 -1.51
CA ASN A 79 -4.44 -5.31 -0.45
C ASN A 79 -3.64 -6.49 -0.99
N TRP A 80 -4.27 -7.32 -1.83
CA TRP A 80 -3.61 -8.42 -2.53
C TRP A 80 -2.47 -7.93 -3.43
N LEU A 81 -2.72 -6.92 -4.26
CA LEU A 81 -1.71 -6.35 -5.16
C LEU A 81 -0.52 -5.75 -4.40
N LYS A 82 -0.78 -5.02 -3.31
CA LYS A 82 0.28 -4.48 -2.45
C LYS A 82 1.10 -5.59 -1.79
N TYR A 83 0.45 -6.67 -1.36
CA TYR A 83 1.13 -7.79 -0.73
C TYR A 83 2.01 -8.55 -1.74
N SER A 84 1.47 -8.88 -2.92
CA SER A 84 2.23 -9.55 -3.98
C SER A 84 3.44 -8.72 -4.44
N LYS A 85 3.26 -7.41 -4.62
CA LYS A 85 4.36 -6.50 -4.98
C LYS A 85 5.45 -6.48 -3.92
N TRP A 86 5.07 -6.51 -2.64
CA TRP A 86 6.06 -6.55 -1.56
C TRP A 86 6.84 -7.88 -1.53
N GLU A 87 6.19 -9.03 -1.74
CA GLU A 87 6.91 -10.32 -1.85
C GLU A 87 7.83 -10.35 -3.09
N GLU A 88 7.44 -9.70 -4.19
CA GLU A 88 8.32 -9.50 -5.35
C GLU A 88 9.55 -8.66 -5.00
N GLU A 89 9.39 -7.57 -4.25
CA GLU A 89 10.51 -6.75 -3.75
C GLU A 89 11.42 -7.51 -2.77
N GLN A 90 10.91 -8.53 -2.08
CA GLN A 90 11.73 -9.44 -1.24
C GLN A 90 12.47 -10.51 -2.07
N GLY A 91 12.14 -10.68 -3.36
CA GLY A 91 12.69 -11.74 -4.22
C GLY A 91 12.01 -13.10 -4.05
N GLU A 92 10.95 -13.20 -3.24
CA GLU A 92 10.25 -14.46 -2.93
C GLU A 92 9.10 -14.71 -3.93
N ILE A 93 9.48 -15.00 -5.18
CA ILE A 93 8.55 -15.11 -6.32
C ILE A 93 7.50 -16.22 -6.09
N ARG A 94 7.89 -17.36 -5.52
CA ARG A 94 6.96 -18.48 -5.22
C ARG A 94 5.84 -18.08 -4.27
N ARG A 95 6.14 -17.21 -3.30
CA ARG A 95 5.11 -16.68 -2.38
C ARG A 95 4.22 -15.70 -3.11
N ALA A 96 4.79 -14.83 -3.95
CA ALA A 96 4.01 -13.92 -4.77
C ALA A 96 3.00 -14.68 -5.66
N TRP A 97 3.39 -15.81 -6.27
CA TRP A 97 2.47 -16.70 -6.99
C TRP A 97 1.32 -17.18 -6.14
N SER A 98 1.60 -17.71 -4.95
CA SER A 98 0.57 -18.17 -4.03
C SER A 98 -0.40 -17.05 -3.64
N VAL A 99 0.10 -15.82 -3.46
CA VAL A 99 -0.75 -14.66 -3.15
C VAL A 99 -1.63 -14.27 -4.35
N TYR A 100 -1.09 -14.29 -5.58
CA TYR A 100 -1.87 -14.02 -6.78
C TYR A 100 -2.95 -15.08 -7.04
N GLU A 101 -2.64 -16.36 -6.93
CA GLU A 101 -3.63 -17.44 -7.09
C GLU A 101 -4.73 -17.33 -6.02
N ARG A 102 -4.36 -17.09 -4.75
CA ARG A 102 -5.35 -16.84 -3.69
C ARG A 102 -6.21 -15.60 -3.96
N ALA A 103 -5.66 -14.57 -4.60
CA ALA A 103 -6.42 -13.39 -4.97
C ALA A 103 -7.39 -13.68 -6.12
N LEU A 104 -6.98 -14.51 -7.09
CA LEU A 104 -7.82 -14.97 -8.20
C LEU A 104 -8.97 -15.85 -7.72
N ASP A 105 -8.74 -16.69 -6.71
CA ASP A 105 -9.81 -17.48 -6.06
C ASP A 105 -10.90 -16.59 -5.44
N VAL A 106 -10.58 -15.35 -5.07
CA VAL A 106 -11.54 -14.40 -4.51
C VAL A 106 -12.22 -13.60 -5.63
N GLU A 107 -11.43 -13.00 -6.53
CA GLU A 107 -11.93 -12.10 -7.60
C GLU A 107 -11.25 -12.40 -8.94
N HIS A 108 -11.68 -13.46 -9.61
CA HIS A 108 -11.16 -13.84 -10.93
C HIS A 108 -11.64 -12.94 -12.08
N HIS A 109 -12.69 -12.13 -11.88
CA HIS A 109 -13.19 -11.19 -12.89
C HIS A 109 -12.37 -9.89 -12.99
N ASN A 110 -11.47 -9.65 -12.02
CA ASN A 110 -10.71 -8.40 -11.99
C ASN A 110 -9.55 -8.44 -13.01
N ILE A 111 -9.71 -7.66 -14.08
CA ILE A 111 -8.70 -7.56 -15.16
C ILE A 111 -7.33 -7.11 -14.64
N THR A 112 -7.29 -6.15 -13.70
CA THR A 112 -6.02 -5.61 -13.19
C THR A 112 -5.20 -6.66 -12.45
N LEU A 113 -5.85 -7.62 -11.80
CA LEU A 113 -5.18 -8.70 -11.09
C LEU A 113 -4.42 -9.61 -12.06
N TRP A 114 -5.07 -10.05 -13.13
CA TRP A 114 -4.45 -10.82 -14.21
C TRP A 114 -3.29 -10.07 -14.88
N LEU A 115 -3.49 -8.78 -15.19
CA LEU A 115 -2.45 -7.94 -15.79
C LEU A 115 -1.22 -7.85 -14.89
N LYS A 116 -1.41 -7.57 -13.59
CA LYS A 116 -0.30 -7.44 -12.65
C LYS A 116 0.40 -8.77 -12.41
N TYR A 117 -0.35 -9.88 -12.43
CA TYR A 117 0.21 -11.20 -12.29
C TYR A 117 1.11 -11.55 -13.47
N ALA A 118 0.61 -11.44 -14.70
CA ALA A 118 1.40 -11.72 -15.90
C ALA A 118 2.58 -10.74 -16.07
N GLU A 119 2.40 -9.45 -15.73
CA GLU A 119 3.51 -8.47 -15.70
C GLU A 119 4.61 -8.87 -14.70
N MET A 120 4.27 -9.47 -13.57
CA MET A 120 5.25 -9.96 -12.61
C MET A 120 6.04 -11.15 -13.17
N GLU A 121 5.36 -12.13 -13.79
CA GLU A 121 6.03 -13.29 -14.42
C GLU A 121 7.02 -12.87 -15.50
N MET A 122 6.65 -11.87 -16.31
CA MET A 122 7.53 -11.30 -17.33
C MET A 122 8.77 -10.63 -16.71
N ARG A 123 8.61 -9.88 -15.61
CA ARG A 123 9.75 -9.30 -14.88
C ARG A 123 10.67 -10.37 -14.29
N CYS A 124 10.10 -11.48 -13.81
CA CYS A 124 10.82 -12.64 -13.30
C CYS A 124 11.42 -13.55 -14.39
N LYS A 125 11.24 -13.20 -15.68
CA LYS A 125 11.70 -13.96 -16.86
C LYS A 125 11.10 -15.38 -16.95
N GLN A 126 9.95 -15.62 -16.32
CA GLN A 126 9.25 -16.90 -16.36
C GLN A 126 8.23 -16.93 -17.50
N VAL A 127 8.72 -17.11 -18.72
CA VAL A 127 7.91 -17.01 -19.94
C VAL A 127 6.79 -18.05 -20.00
N ASN A 128 7.08 -19.30 -19.64
CA ASN A 128 6.08 -20.38 -19.69
C ASN A 128 4.94 -20.15 -18.69
N HIS A 129 5.26 -19.64 -17.50
CA HIS A 129 4.25 -19.26 -16.51
C HIS A 129 3.41 -18.08 -17.01
N ALA A 130 4.06 -17.05 -17.60
CA ALA A 130 3.34 -15.92 -18.18
C ALA A 130 2.34 -16.37 -19.26
N ARG A 131 2.73 -17.28 -20.17
CA ARG A 131 1.81 -17.86 -21.18
C ARG A 131 0.61 -18.52 -20.55
N ASN A 132 0.83 -19.41 -19.58
CA ASN A 132 -0.26 -20.09 -18.89
C ASN A 132 -1.23 -19.11 -18.21
N VAL A 133 -0.72 -18.00 -17.66
CA VAL A 133 -1.55 -16.95 -17.05
C VAL A 133 -2.35 -16.20 -18.12
N TRP A 134 -1.73 -15.87 -19.27
CA TRP A 134 -2.43 -15.24 -20.38
C TRP A 134 -3.52 -16.12 -20.97
N ASP A 135 -3.22 -17.41 -21.23
CA ASP A 135 -4.19 -18.38 -21.76
C ASP A 135 -5.39 -18.53 -20.82
N ARG A 136 -5.14 -18.65 -19.51
CA ARG A 136 -6.21 -18.67 -18.49
C ARG A 136 -7.03 -17.38 -18.48
N GLY A 137 -6.36 -16.22 -18.51
CA GLY A 137 -7.01 -14.92 -18.51
C GLY A 137 -7.93 -14.72 -19.72
N VAL A 138 -7.47 -15.10 -20.90
CA VAL A 138 -8.24 -15.06 -22.15
C VAL A 138 -9.42 -16.04 -22.12
N THR A 139 -9.23 -17.24 -21.57
CA THR A 139 -10.30 -18.25 -21.46
C THR A 139 -11.43 -17.80 -20.53
N ILE A 140 -11.09 -17.20 -19.38
CA ILE A 140 -12.08 -16.77 -18.38
C ILE A 140 -12.76 -15.46 -18.79
N LEU A 141 -12.01 -14.53 -19.40
CA LEU A 141 -12.46 -13.18 -19.74
C LEU A 141 -12.15 -12.86 -21.22
N PRO A 142 -12.81 -13.53 -22.17
CA PRO A 142 -12.51 -13.39 -23.61
C PRO A 142 -12.82 -11.99 -24.15
N GLN A 143 -13.76 -11.27 -23.53
CA GLN A 143 -14.15 -9.92 -23.93
C GLN A 143 -13.10 -8.85 -23.56
N ALA A 144 -12.16 -9.16 -22.67
CA ALA A 144 -11.14 -8.21 -22.25
C ALA A 144 -10.03 -8.12 -23.32
N SER A 145 -10.20 -7.20 -24.27
CA SER A 145 -9.25 -6.95 -25.36
C SER A 145 -7.81 -6.67 -24.88
N GLN A 146 -7.66 -6.12 -23.68
CA GLN A 146 -6.36 -5.83 -23.05
C GLN A 146 -5.48 -7.08 -22.92
N PHE A 147 -6.07 -8.26 -22.70
CA PHE A 147 -5.32 -9.51 -22.61
C PHE A 147 -4.76 -9.93 -23.96
N TRP A 148 -5.58 -9.89 -25.01
CA TRP A 148 -5.17 -10.19 -26.38
C TRP A 148 -4.03 -9.28 -26.87
N TYR A 149 -4.14 -7.98 -26.63
CA TYR A 149 -3.09 -7.03 -27.02
C TYR A 149 -1.76 -7.27 -26.29
N LYS A 150 -1.81 -7.49 -24.97
CA LYS A 150 -0.58 -7.75 -24.21
C LYS A 150 0.01 -9.12 -24.50
N TYR A 151 -0.82 -10.12 -24.79
CA TYR A 151 -0.36 -11.47 -25.09
C TYR A 151 0.33 -11.55 -26.45
N THR A 152 -0.27 -11.00 -27.50
CA THR A 152 0.35 -10.91 -28.84
C THR A 152 1.64 -10.09 -28.81
N TYR A 153 1.65 -8.97 -28.07
CA TYR A 153 2.86 -8.17 -27.86
C TYR A 153 3.97 -8.96 -27.16
N MET A 154 3.62 -9.78 -26.16
CA MET A 154 4.59 -10.65 -25.48
C MET A 154 5.21 -11.67 -26.44
N GLU A 155 4.40 -12.38 -27.24
CA GLU A 155 4.91 -13.36 -28.21
C GLU A 155 5.74 -12.71 -29.32
N GLU A 156 5.39 -11.49 -29.74
CA GLU A 156 6.18 -10.70 -30.69
C GLU A 156 7.56 -10.32 -30.11
N MET A 157 7.60 -9.86 -28.85
CA MET A 157 8.86 -9.56 -28.14
C MET A 157 9.75 -10.80 -27.97
N LEU A 158 9.14 -11.98 -27.84
CA LEU A 158 9.82 -13.27 -27.78
C LEU A 158 10.22 -13.82 -29.17
N ARG A 159 9.91 -13.08 -30.25
CA ARG A 159 10.13 -13.47 -31.65
C ARG A 159 9.48 -14.81 -32.02
N ASN A 160 8.29 -15.08 -31.46
CA ASN A 160 7.49 -16.25 -31.80
C ASN A 160 6.25 -15.84 -32.64
N PRO A 161 6.41 -15.59 -33.95
CA PRO A 161 5.32 -15.13 -34.80
C PRO A 161 4.28 -16.22 -35.07
N ALA A 162 4.59 -17.50 -34.83
CA ALA A 162 3.64 -18.60 -34.98
C ALA A 162 2.62 -18.57 -33.83
N GLY A 163 3.11 -18.50 -32.59
CA GLY A 163 2.24 -18.42 -31.40
C GLY A 163 1.39 -17.15 -31.32
N ALA A 164 1.83 -16.04 -31.93
CA ALA A 164 1.04 -14.81 -31.98
C ALA A 164 -0.14 -14.86 -32.97
N ARG A 165 -0.18 -15.84 -33.88
CA ARG A 165 -1.22 -15.98 -34.92
C ARG A 165 -2.34 -16.94 -34.54
N GLU A 166 -2.09 -17.80 -33.56
CA GLU A 166 -3.05 -18.75 -32.98
C GLU A 166 -3.85 -18.07 -31.87
#